data_AF-A0A847I672-F1
#
_entry.id   AF-A0A847I672-F1
#
_cell.length_a   1.000
_cell.length_b   1.000
_cell.length_c   1.000
_cell.angle_alpha   90.00
_cell.angle_beta   90.00
_cell.angle_gamma   90.00
#
_symmetry.space_group_name_H-M   'P 1'
#
loop_
_entity.id
_entity.type
_entity.pdbx_description
1 polymer ?
#
loop_
_entity_poly.entity_id
_entity_poly.type
_entity_poly.pdbx_seq_one_letter_code
_entity_poly.pdbx_strand_id
1 'polypeptide(L)'
;MSANESRHGDMAQTLTDKLTATPEGMRLYQQERAILEFTELLCEIMEEQNVTRSELARRLGKTKGYITQLLDGRANMTVRTMSDVLVALGRALHFQDGPLSATVQAAPLWPIREGLAWGATAAWPEQPLRIPAAEPVRKGMVA
;
A
#
# COMPACT_ATOMS: atom_id res chain seq x y z
N MET A 1 -15.32 8.20 -54.41
CA MET A 1 -14.99 9.51 -53.80
C MET A 1 -15.35 9.42 -52.33
N SER A 2 -14.38 9.05 -51.49
CA SER A 2 -14.54 8.92 -50.04
C SER A 2 -14.68 10.31 -49.40
N ALA A 3 -15.76 10.53 -48.67
CA ALA A 3 -15.87 11.65 -47.74
C ALA A 3 -15.23 11.22 -46.42
N ASN A 4 -14.16 11.94 -46.11
CA ASN A 4 -13.19 11.76 -45.05
C ASN A 4 -13.82 11.78 -43.65
N GLU A 5 -13.59 10.71 -42.89
CA GLU A 5 -13.74 10.65 -41.43
C GLU A 5 -12.89 11.74 -40.78
N SER A 6 -13.50 12.69 -40.07
CA SER A 6 -12.77 13.58 -39.17
C SER A 6 -13.71 14.19 -38.14
N ARG A 7 -14.13 13.38 -37.16
CA ARG A 7 -14.69 13.86 -35.89
C ARG A 7 -14.23 12.95 -34.74
N HIS A 8 -12.94 13.01 -34.43
CA HIS A 8 -12.39 12.54 -33.16
C HIS A 8 -11.24 13.48 -32.82
N GLY A 9 -11.54 14.60 -32.15
CA GLY A 9 -10.52 15.59 -31.85
C GLY A 9 -11.08 16.69 -30.99
N ASP A 10 -11.32 16.38 -29.72
CA ASP A 10 -10.81 17.15 -28.57
C ASP A 10 -11.27 16.45 -27.27
N MET A 11 -10.74 15.25 -26.98
CA MET A 11 -10.84 14.73 -25.61
C MET A 11 -9.91 15.59 -24.79
N ALA A 12 -10.46 16.59 -24.10
CA ALA A 12 -9.71 17.46 -23.20
C ALA A 12 -8.80 16.60 -22.34
N GLN A 13 -7.49 16.78 -22.49
CA GLN A 13 -6.48 16.00 -21.76
C GLN A 13 -6.83 15.99 -20.28
N THR A 14 -6.95 14.80 -19.71
CA THR A 14 -7.28 14.66 -18.30
C THR A 14 -6.13 15.21 -17.46
N LEU A 15 -6.41 15.56 -16.19
CA LEU A 15 -5.37 16.01 -15.28
C LEU A 15 -4.25 14.96 -15.13
N THR A 16 -4.62 13.67 -15.14
CA THR A 16 -3.69 12.55 -15.11
C THR A 16 -2.80 12.51 -16.36
N ASP A 17 -3.36 12.73 -17.55
CA ASP A 17 -2.59 12.76 -18.80
C ASP A 17 -1.54 13.87 -18.77
N LYS A 18 -1.90 15.04 -18.24
CA LYS A 18 -0.98 16.18 -18.11
C LYS A 18 0.12 15.92 -17.09
N LEU A 19 -0.21 15.32 -15.95
CA LEU A 19 0.76 15.03 -14.88
C LEU A 19 1.74 13.92 -15.25
N THR A 20 1.34 12.96 -16.07
CA THR A 20 2.18 11.80 -16.43
C THR A 20 2.98 12.00 -17.73
N ALA A 21 2.83 13.15 -18.38
CA ALA A 21 3.48 13.48 -19.67
C ALA A 21 5.01 13.61 -19.59
N THR A 22 5.60 13.77 -18.40
CA THR A 22 7.05 13.87 -18.20
C THR A 22 7.56 12.72 -17.33
N PRO A 23 8.85 12.31 -17.45
CA PRO A 23 9.42 11.28 -16.57
C PRO A 23 9.31 11.61 -15.08
N GLU A 24 9.52 12.88 -14.71
CA GLU A 24 9.40 13.34 -13.33
C GLU A 24 7.94 13.29 -12.84
N GLY A 25 7.00 13.76 -13.67
CA GLY A 25 5.58 13.73 -13.36
C GLY A 25 5.04 12.30 -13.23
N MET A 26 5.45 11.39 -14.13
CA MET A 26 5.16 9.96 -14.02
C MET A 26 5.73 9.36 -12.74
N ARG A 27 6.97 9.70 -12.35
CA ARG A 27 7.57 9.25 -11.08
C ARG A 27 6.75 9.70 -9.88
N LEU A 28 6.37 10.98 -9.80
CA LEU A 28 5.57 11.52 -8.70
C LEU A 28 4.18 10.89 -8.67
N TYR A 29 3.54 10.75 -9.83
CA TYR A 29 2.26 10.06 -9.95
C TYR A 29 2.31 8.64 -9.39
N GLN A 30 3.35 7.86 -9.72
CA GLN A 30 3.48 6.50 -9.19
C GLN A 30 3.77 6.44 -7.69
N GLN A 31 4.41 7.46 -7.12
CA GLN A 31 4.58 7.57 -5.67
C GLN A 31 3.24 7.81 -4.96
N GLU A 32 2.47 8.78 -5.44
CA GLU A 32 1.15 9.08 -4.89
C GLU A 32 0.15 7.93 -5.10
N ARG A 33 0.18 7.28 -6.27
CA ARG A 33 -0.63 6.08 -6.53
C ARG A 33 -0.31 4.97 -5.53
N ALA A 34 0.96 4.66 -5.30
CA ALA A 34 1.35 3.60 -4.36
C ALA A 34 0.95 3.92 -2.91
N ILE A 35 1.03 5.18 -2.50
CA ILE A 35 0.55 5.63 -1.18
C ILE A 35 -0.96 5.43 -1.09
N LEU A 36 -1.71 5.89 -2.10
CA LEU A 36 -3.17 5.78 -2.14
C LEU A 36 -3.61 4.32 -2.05
N GLU A 37 -3.10 3.47 -2.94
CA GLU A 37 -3.42 2.03 -2.98
C GLU A 37 -3.20 1.35 -1.63
N PHE A 38 -2.08 1.64 -0.97
CA PHE A 38 -1.80 1.06 0.33
C PHE A 38 -2.74 1.58 1.41
N THR A 39 -3.05 2.88 1.42
CA THR A 39 -3.97 3.47 2.41
C THR A 39 -5.42 3.03 2.20
N GLU A 40 -5.85 2.80 0.96
CA GLU A 40 -7.16 2.25 0.63
C GLU A 40 -7.26 0.80 1.10
N LEU A 41 -6.25 -0.03 0.79
CA LEU A 41 -6.15 -1.40 1.29
C LEU A 41 -6.25 -1.46 2.81
N LEU A 42 -5.58 -0.56 3.53
CA LEU A 42 -5.67 -0.49 4.99
C LEU A 42 -7.07 -0.11 5.46
N CYS A 43 -7.73 0.84 4.82
CA CYS A 43 -9.10 1.22 5.15
C CYS A 43 -10.07 0.05 4.95
N GLU A 44 -9.95 -0.67 3.83
CA GLU A 44 -10.75 -1.86 3.52
C GLU A 44 -10.56 -2.95 4.58
N ILE A 45 -9.31 -3.33 4.88
CA ILE A 45 -9.02 -4.35 5.91
C ILE A 45 -9.56 -3.92 7.28
N MET A 46 -9.42 -2.64 7.64
CA MET A 46 -9.95 -2.12 8.90
C MET A 46 -11.47 -2.18 8.95
N GLU A 47 -12.16 -1.88 7.84
CA GLU A 47 -13.61 -1.98 7.73
C GLU A 47 -14.08 -3.44 7.83
N GLU A 48 -13.49 -4.34 7.06
CA GLU A 48 -13.77 -5.79 7.08
C GLU A 48 -13.62 -6.40 8.48
N GLN A 49 -12.57 -6.01 9.21
CA GLN A 49 -12.28 -6.51 10.55
C GLN A 49 -12.95 -5.70 11.68
N ASN A 50 -13.75 -4.67 11.35
CA ASN A 50 -14.34 -3.74 12.32
C ASN A 50 -13.30 -3.09 13.28
N VAL A 51 -12.12 -2.78 12.77
CA VAL A 51 -11.01 -2.18 13.52
C VAL A 51 -11.06 -0.66 13.42
N THR A 52 -11.22 0.02 14.57
CA THR A 52 -11.17 1.48 14.60
C THR A 52 -9.73 2.02 14.57
N ARG A 53 -9.53 3.28 14.17
CA ARG A 53 -8.21 3.95 14.25
C ARG A 53 -7.62 3.94 15.66
N SER A 54 -8.45 4.06 16.69
CA SER A 54 -8.01 4.01 18.10
C SER A 54 -7.52 2.61 18.48
N GLU A 55 -8.20 1.57 17.99
CA GLU A 55 -7.80 0.19 18.20
C GLU A 55 -6.50 -0.14 17.48
N LEU A 56 -6.37 0.25 16.20
CA LEU A 56 -5.12 0.07 15.46
C LEU A 56 -3.94 0.79 16.13
N ALA A 57 -4.16 2.01 16.62
CA ALA A 57 -3.17 2.76 17.39
C ALA A 57 -2.73 1.97 18.65
N ARG A 58 -3.68 1.38 19.37
CA ARG A 58 -3.41 0.54 20.54
C ARG A 58 -2.59 -0.71 20.19
N ARG A 59 -2.93 -1.40 19.10
CA ARG A 59 -2.18 -2.59 18.63
C ARG A 59 -0.72 -2.27 18.28
N LEU A 60 -0.47 -1.07 17.74
CA LEU A 60 0.85 -0.61 17.32
C LEU A 60 1.64 0.13 18.41
N GLY A 61 1.04 0.41 19.57
CA GLY A 61 1.64 1.27 20.59
C GLY A 61 1.88 2.71 20.09
N LYS A 62 0.98 3.23 19.25
CA LYS A 62 1.05 4.58 18.64
C LYS A 62 -0.13 5.44 19.07
N THR A 63 -0.09 6.72 18.70
CA THR A 63 -1.20 7.65 18.93
C THR A 63 -2.25 7.53 17.84
N LYS A 64 -3.51 7.86 18.15
CA LYS A 64 -4.58 7.95 17.13
C LYS A 64 -4.23 8.96 16.03
N GLY A 65 -3.56 10.06 16.38
CA GLY A 65 -3.09 11.07 15.42
C GLY A 65 -2.08 10.52 14.42
N TYR A 66 -1.16 9.65 14.86
CA TYR A 66 -0.24 8.95 13.97
C TYR A 66 -0.99 8.08 12.95
N ILE A 67 -2.02 7.34 13.39
CA ILE A 67 -2.83 6.52 12.49
C ILE A 67 -3.60 7.38 11.48
N THR A 68 -4.15 8.52 11.92
CA THR A 68 -4.79 9.47 10.99
C THR A 68 -3.79 9.98 9.95
N GLN A 69 -2.60 10.43 10.36
CA GLN A 69 -1.56 10.89 9.42
C GLN A 69 -1.10 9.82 8.43
N LEU A 70 -1.06 8.57 8.89
CA LEU A 70 -0.73 7.41 8.06
C LEU A 70 -1.80 7.17 7.00
N LEU A 71 -3.07 7.15 7.40
CA LEU A 71 -4.21 6.90 6.50
C LEU A 71 -4.50 8.08 5.57
N ASP A 72 -4.15 9.31 5.97
CA ASP A 72 -4.28 10.50 5.12
C ASP A 72 -3.19 10.57 4.03
N GLY A 73 -2.28 9.58 3.96
CA GLY A 73 -1.20 9.50 2.95
C GLY A 73 -0.11 10.58 3.06
N ARG A 74 -0.27 11.55 3.97
CA ARG A 74 0.68 12.67 4.16
C ARG A 74 2.02 12.24 4.73
N ALA A 75 2.06 11.10 5.41
CA ALA A 75 3.30 10.52 5.91
C ALA A 75 3.96 9.69 4.80
N ASN A 76 5.20 10.04 4.43
CA ASN A 76 6.05 9.15 3.64
C ASN A 76 6.41 7.92 4.51
N MET A 77 5.59 6.88 4.41
CA MET A 77 5.72 5.68 5.23
C MET A 77 6.75 4.73 4.64
N THR A 78 7.53 4.09 5.51
CA THR A 78 8.50 3.10 5.07
C THR A 78 7.82 1.76 4.82
N VAL A 79 8.42 0.90 3.99
CA VAL A 79 7.98 -0.50 3.83
C VAL A 79 7.91 -1.23 5.17
N ARG A 80 8.81 -0.92 6.11
CA ARG A 80 8.76 -1.45 7.48
C ARG A 80 7.47 -1.06 8.19
N THR A 81 7.08 0.22 8.10
CA THR A 81 5.82 0.72 8.66
C THR A 81 4.62 0.04 8.02
N MET A 82 4.61 -0.11 6.69
CA MET A 82 3.55 -0.82 5.97
C MET A 82 3.39 -2.26 6.49
N SER A 83 4.51 -2.96 6.65
CA SER A 83 4.55 -4.32 7.21
C SER A 83 4.05 -4.36 8.65
N ASP A 84 4.51 -3.46 9.53
CA ASP A 84 4.11 -3.44 10.95
C ASP A 84 2.59 -3.25 11.10
N VAL A 85 2.00 -2.38 10.28
CA VAL A 85 0.54 -2.12 10.28
C VAL A 85 -0.23 -3.35 9.82
N LEU A 86 0.17 -3.98 8.72
CA LEU A 86 -0.50 -5.20 8.23
C LEU A 86 -0.37 -6.34 9.24
N VAL A 87 0.79 -6.50 9.87
CA VAL A 87 1.02 -7.48 10.93
C VAL A 87 0.08 -7.24 12.11
N ALA A 88 -0.11 -5.98 12.55
CA ALA A 88 -1.10 -5.64 13.58
C ALA A 88 -2.57 -5.95 13.19
N LEU A 89 -2.83 -6.17 11.90
CA LEU A 89 -4.11 -6.59 11.34
C LEU A 89 -4.13 -8.08 10.95
N GLY A 90 -3.10 -8.87 11.31
CA GLY A 90 -3.03 -10.30 10.98
C GLY A 90 -2.81 -10.57 9.48
N ARG A 91 -2.20 -9.64 8.76
CA ARG A 91 -1.96 -9.70 7.30
C ARG A 91 -0.46 -9.63 7.02
N ALA A 92 -0.05 -10.14 5.86
CA ALA A 92 1.30 -10.04 5.36
C ALA A 92 1.38 -9.06 4.18
N LEU A 93 2.48 -8.30 4.09
CA LEU A 93 2.75 -7.44 2.95
C LEU A 93 3.28 -8.28 1.78
N HIS A 94 2.66 -8.12 0.62
CA HIS A 94 3.08 -8.74 -0.63
C HIS A 94 3.15 -7.68 -1.74
N PHE A 95 4.11 -7.81 -2.65
CA PHE A 95 4.29 -6.88 -3.76
C PHE A 95 3.89 -7.53 -5.09
N GLN A 96 3.36 -6.69 -5.98
CA GLN A 96 3.13 -6.99 -7.40
C GLN A 96 3.61 -5.78 -8.22
N ASP A 97 4.13 -6.03 -9.42
CA ASP A 97 4.52 -4.99 -10.37
C ASP A 97 3.73 -5.12 -11.68
N GLY A 98 3.76 -4.06 -12.49
CA GLY A 98 3.04 -3.98 -13.75
C GLY A 98 3.52 -2.80 -14.61
N PRO A 99 3.04 -2.68 -15.85
CA PRO A 99 3.43 -1.59 -16.74
C PRO A 99 2.95 -0.24 -16.19
N LEU A 100 3.67 0.85 -16.51
CA LEU A 100 3.33 2.21 -16.05
C LEU A 100 1.93 2.69 -16.52
N SER A 101 1.39 2.07 -17.57
CA SER A 101 0.05 2.34 -18.10
C SER A 101 -1.08 1.56 -17.41
N ALA A 102 -0.77 0.67 -16.47
CA ALA A 102 -1.79 -0.10 -15.77
C ALA A 102 -2.58 0.82 -14.83
N THR A 103 -3.86 1.03 -15.14
CA THR A 103 -4.83 1.51 -14.15
C THR A 103 -5.19 0.34 -13.24
N VAL A 104 -5.06 0.53 -11.93
CA VAL A 104 -5.27 -0.46 -10.86
C VAL A 104 -6.33 -1.49 -11.24
N GLN A 105 -5.91 -2.72 -11.54
CA GLN A 105 -6.84 -3.80 -11.83
C GLN A 105 -7.17 -4.49 -10.51
N ALA A 106 -8.42 -4.34 -10.05
CA ALA A 106 -8.96 -4.84 -8.78
C ALA A 106 -9.13 -6.38 -8.72
N ALA A 107 -8.22 -7.15 -9.32
CA ALA A 107 -8.21 -8.60 -9.20
C ALA A 107 -7.04 -9.01 -8.28
N PRO A 108 -7.31 -9.59 -7.09
CA PRO A 108 -6.25 -10.10 -6.25
C PRO A 108 -5.63 -11.33 -6.94
N LEU A 109 -4.47 -11.15 -7.58
CA LEU A 109 -3.64 -12.25 -8.02
C LEU A 109 -2.91 -12.85 -6.82
N TRP A 110 -3.61 -13.63 -6.01
CA TRP A 110 -2.96 -14.89 -5.62
C TRP A 110 -3.13 -15.83 -6.83
N PRO A 111 -2.06 -16.47 -7.32
CA PRO A 111 -0.98 -17.01 -6.52
C PRO A 111 0.38 -16.37 -6.84
N ILE A 112 1.11 -15.96 -5.81
CA ILE A 112 2.58 -15.88 -5.87
C ILE A 112 3.05 -17.30 -6.16
N ARG A 113 3.29 -17.63 -7.45
CA ARG A 113 3.82 -18.88 -8.02
C ARG A 113 3.51 -20.13 -7.18
N GLU A 114 2.60 -20.97 -7.65
CA GLU A 114 2.47 -22.38 -7.22
C GLU A 114 3.88 -22.98 -6.97
N GLY A 115 4.31 -23.07 -5.70
CA GLY A 115 5.63 -23.58 -5.33
C GLY A 115 6.43 -22.82 -4.27
N LEU A 116 6.10 -21.57 -3.92
CA LEU A 116 6.79 -20.82 -2.84
C LEU A 116 5.82 -20.24 -1.80
N ALA A 117 4.86 -21.07 -1.36
CA ALA A 117 4.21 -20.78 -0.10
C ALA A 117 5.29 -20.76 1.00
N TRP A 118 5.62 -19.58 1.53
CA TRP A 118 6.26 -19.44 2.84
C TRP A 118 5.36 -19.94 3.99
N GLY A 119 4.56 -20.99 3.76
CA GLY A 119 3.43 -21.36 4.60
C GLY A 119 2.87 -22.76 4.39
N ALA A 120 3.48 -23.65 3.59
CA ALA A 120 3.04 -25.05 3.61
C ALA A 120 3.39 -25.75 4.94
N THR A 121 4.30 -25.18 5.75
CA THR A 121 4.67 -25.72 7.07
C THR A 121 4.81 -24.69 8.19
N ALA A 122 4.78 -23.38 7.89
CA ALA A 122 4.86 -22.36 8.93
C ALA A 122 3.46 -22.11 9.51
N ALA A 123 3.08 -22.91 10.50
CA ALA A 123 1.94 -22.63 11.35
C ALA A 123 2.22 -21.32 12.11
N TRP A 124 1.70 -20.20 11.61
CA TRP A 124 1.67 -18.97 12.39
C TRP A 124 0.81 -19.22 13.63
N PRO A 125 1.31 -19.01 14.85
CA PRO A 125 0.49 -19.19 16.03
C PRO A 125 -0.63 -18.14 15.99
N GLU A 126 -1.89 -18.57 16.06
CA GLU A 126 -3.13 -17.77 16.14
C GLU A 126 -3.19 -16.84 17.39
N GLN A 127 -2.05 -16.47 17.97
CA GLN A 127 -1.99 -15.57 19.12
C GLN A 127 -1.99 -14.11 18.64
N PRO A 128 -2.81 -13.23 19.25
CA PRO A 128 -2.81 -11.82 18.91
C PRO A 128 -1.43 -11.23 19.17
N LEU A 129 -0.85 -10.60 18.14
CA LEU A 129 0.44 -9.93 18.20
C LEU A 129 0.42 -8.84 19.27
N ARG A 130 1.03 -9.12 20.42
CA ARG A 130 1.54 -8.06 21.30
C ARG A 130 2.88 -7.63 20.71
N ILE A 131 2.89 -6.58 19.90
CA ILE A 131 4.14 -5.91 19.51
C ILE A 131 4.65 -5.20 20.78
N PRO A 132 5.74 -5.65 21.42
CA PRO A 132 6.31 -4.92 22.54
C PRO A 132 6.76 -3.54 22.03
N ALA A 133 6.59 -2.50 22.86
CA ALA A 133 7.11 -1.18 22.56
C ALA A 133 8.60 -1.32 22.18
N ALA A 134 8.98 -0.81 21.00
CA ALA A 134 10.31 -0.97 20.46
C ALA A 134 11.37 -0.56 21.50
N GLU A 135 12.21 -1.51 21.93
CA GLU A 135 13.40 -1.17 22.69
C GLU A 135 14.32 -0.31 21.79
N PRO A 136 14.91 0.77 22.31
CA PRO A 136 15.84 1.57 21.53
C PRO A 136 17.01 0.68 21.09
N VAL A 137 17.23 0.62 19.78
CA VAL A 137 18.36 -0.09 19.16
C VAL A 137 19.64 0.41 19.83
N ARG A 138 20.29 -0.45 20.64
CA ARG A 138 21.58 -0.12 21.24
C ARG A 138 22.59 0.01 20.11
N LYS A 139 23.03 1.26 19.87
CA LYS A 139 24.13 1.55 18.95
C LYS A 139 25.43 1.07 19.61
N GLY A 140 26.12 0.13 18.97
CA GLY A 140 27.55 -0.12 19.18
C GLY A 140 27.90 -1.49 19.73
N MET A 141 28.49 -2.32 18.86
CA MET A 141 29.81 -2.95 19.10
C MET A 141 30.29 -3.50 17.76
N VAL A 142 31.22 -2.79 17.10
CA VAL A 142 32.12 -3.41 16.12
C VAL A 142 33.46 -3.46 16.84
N ALA A 143 33.96 -4.68 17.05
CA ALA A 143 35.28 -4.95 17.60
C ALA A 143 36.37 -4.54 16.60
#